data_AF-A0A7Y2GVP5-F1
#
_entry.id   AF-A0A7Y2GVP5-F1
#
_cell.length_a   1.000
_cell.length_b   1.000
_cell.length_c   1.000
_cell.angle_alpha   90.00
_cell.angle_beta   90.00
_cell.angle_gamma   90.00
#
_symmetry.space_group_name_H-M   'P 1'
#
loop_
_entity.id
_entity.type
_entity.pdbx_description
1 polymer ?
#
loop_
_entity_poly.entity_id
_entity_poly.type
_entity_poly.pdbx_seq_one_letter_code
_entity_poly.pdbx_strand_id
1 'polypeptide(L)'
;IDLEKLMAHRKETGSIMGFEGATDLPTREAALELECDILIPAALENQITRENAPRISAKIIGEAANGPITANAEQILEDKGVMVIPDVYINAGGVTVSYFEWLKNLSHVRFGRMGKRFQSGAYDRILNIVESQTGRTLTKAERDSVARGAGEADLVYSGLEETMITAYNQTREIMKSNEKVDNLRTAAFVNAIDKVALCYMELGIFP
;
A
#
# COMPACT_ATOMS: atom_id res chain seq x y z
N ILE A 1 4.59 0.99 -21.03
CA ILE A 1 5.56 -0.12 -20.91
C ILE A 1 4.80 -1.35 -20.43
N ASP A 2 4.99 -2.50 -21.08
CA ASP A 2 4.41 -3.78 -20.64
C ASP A 2 5.31 -4.42 -19.58
N LEU A 3 4.76 -4.70 -18.39
CA LEU A 3 5.54 -5.19 -17.25
C LEU A 3 6.06 -6.62 -17.43
N GLU A 4 5.27 -7.51 -18.05
CA GLU A 4 5.67 -8.90 -18.23
C GLU A 4 6.86 -8.98 -19.20
N LYS A 5 6.79 -8.22 -20.31
CA LYS A 5 7.89 -8.13 -21.27
C LYS A 5 9.14 -7.49 -20.66
N LEU A 6 8.99 -6.41 -19.89
CA LEU A 6 10.13 -5.75 -19.23
C LEU A 6 10.82 -6.70 -18.24
N MET A 7 10.05 -7.45 -17.46
CA MET A 7 10.61 -8.41 -16.51
C MET A 7 11.30 -9.59 -17.20
N ALA A 8 10.77 -10.05 -18.33
CA ALA A 8 11.42 -11.05 -19.17
C ALA A 8 12.77 -10.53 -19.72
N HIS A 9 12.78 -9.32 -20.30
CA HIS A 9 13.99 -8.66 -20.80
C HIS A 9 15.06 -8.49 -19.71
N ARG A 10 14.66 -8.03 -18.52
CA ARG A 10 15.58 -7.89 -17.37
C ARG A 10 16.14 -9.23 -16.92
N LYS A 11 15.33 -10.29 -16.95
CA LYS A 11 15.76 -11.64 -16.57
C LYS A 11 16.80 -12.19 -17.56
N GLU A 12 16.68 -11.86 -18.84
CA GLU A 12 17.59 -12.31 -19.89
C GLU A 12 18.88 -11.49 -19.95
N THR A 13 18.78 -10.17 -19.88
CA THR A 13 19.92 -9.25 -20.08
C THR A 13 20.60 -8.79 -18.79
N GLY A 14 19.94 -8.96 -17.64
CA GLY A 14 20.37 -8.42 -16.35
C GLY A 14 20.15 -6.92 -16.17
N SER A 15 19.59 -6.22 -17.17
CA SER A 15 19.36 -4.78 -17.17
C SER A 15 17.97 -4.44 -17.72
N ILE A 16 17.48 -3.24 -17.44
CA ILE A 16 16.27 -2.70 -18.09
C ILE A 16 16.60 -1.84 -19.32
N MET A 17 17.87 -1.53 -19.53
CA MET A 17 18.34 -0.72 -20.66
C MET A 17 18.16 -1.48 -21.98
N GLY A 18 17.91 -0.74 -23.06
CA GLY A 18 17.70 -1.31 -24.39
C GLY A 18 16.38 -2.08 -24.53
N PHE A 19 15.39 -1.81 -23.67
CA PHE A 19 14.08 -2.44 -23.75
C PHE A 19 13.30 -1.93 -24.96
N GLU A 20 12.81 -2.87 -25.79
CA GLU A 20 12.05 -2.53 -27.00
C GLU A 20 10.77 -1.75 -26.67
N GLY A 21 10.57 -0.62 -27.35
CA GLY A 21 9.41 0.24 -27.12
C GLY A 21 9.54 1.19 -25.92
N ALA A 22 10.74 1.30 -25.33
CA ALA A 22 11.09 2.35 -24.38
C ALA A 22 12.32 3.13 -24.86
N THR A 23 12.51 4.33 -24.31
CA THR A 23 13.70 5.14 -24.54
C THR A 23 14.56 5.12 -23.28
N ASP A 24 15.83 4.77 -23.46
CA ASP A 24 16.81 4.79 -22.38
C ASP A 24 17.04 6.24 -21.90
N LEU A 25 17.08 6.41 -20.58
CA LEU A 25 17.35 7.71 -19.97
C LEU A 25 18.86 7.93 -19.81
N PRO A 26 19.34 9.18 -19.96
CA PRO A 26 20.77 9.47 -19.88
C PRO A 26 21.32 9.34 -18.46
N THR A 27 20.50 9.58 -17.44
CA THR A 27 20.89 9.53 -16.03
C THR A 27 19.77 8.97 -15.16
N ARG A 28 20.10 8.63 -13.91
CA ARG A 28 19.10 8.12 -12.94
C ARG A 28 18.16 9.23 -12.49
N GLU A 29 18.69 10.43 -12.35
CA GLU A 29 17.97 11.64 -11.93
C GLU A 29 16.92 12.03 -12.97
N ALA A 30 17.23 11.82 -14.26
CA ALA A 30 16.27 12.06 -15.34
C ALA A 30 14.98 11.24 -15.17
N ALA A 31 15.03 10.07 -14.53
CA ALA A 31 13.85 9.26 -14.25
C ALA A 31 12.90 9.91 -13.23
N LEU A 32 13.43 10.67 -12.27
CA LEU A 32 12.64 11.37 -11.25
C LEU A 32 11.98 12.64 -11.81
N GLU A 33 12.57 13.21 -12.87
CA GLU A 33 12.14 14.46 -13.49
C GLU A 33 11.22 14.24 -14.71
N LEU A 34 10.91 12.99 -15.05
CA LEU A 34 9.99 12.67 -16.13
C LEU A 34 8.59 13.25 -15.87
N GLU A 35 7.95 13.67 -16.96
CA GLU A 35 6.55 14.08 -16.92
C GLU A 35 5.66 12.87 -16.62
N CYS A 36 5.01 12.89 -15.45
CA CYS A 36 4.04 11.89 -15.03
C CYS A 36 3.06 12.50 -14.02
N ASP A 37 1.92 11.85 -13.80
CA ASP A 37 0.98 12.28 -12.75
C ASP A 37 1.41 11.78 -11.35
N ILE A 38 1.95 10.56 -11.29
CA ILE A 38 2.34 9.88 -10.05
C ILE A 38 3.79 9.42 -10.15
N LEU A 39 4.62 9.86 -9.22
CA LEU A 39 6.01 9.43 -9.08
C LEU A 39 6.16 8.50 -7.86
N ILE A 40 6.82 7.35 -8.05
CA ILE A 40 7.02 6.35 -6.99
C ILE A 40 8.53 6.11 -6.82
N PRO A 41 9.24 6.90 -5.99
CA PRO A 41 10.63 6.62 -5.65
C PRO A 41 10.71 5.33 -4.82
N ALA A 42 11.27 4.28 -5.42
CA ALA A 42 11.31 2.92 -4.85
C ALA A 42 12.74 2.32 -4.84
N ALA A 43 13.77 3.17 -4.78
CA ALA A 43 15.17 2.76 -4.88
C ALA A 43 15.94 2.97 -3.56
N LEU A 44 16.40 4.20 -3.32
CA LEU A 44 17.20 4.59 -2.15
C LEU A 44 16.59 5.83 -1.49
N GLU A 45 17.11 6.15 -0.31
CA GLU A 45 16.87 7.39 0.41
C GLU A 45 17.48 8.62 -0.28
N ASN A 46 17.01 9.82 0.08
CA ASN A 46 17.55 11.12 -0.32
C ASN A 46 17.75 11.32 -1.84
N GLN A 47 16.86 10.76 -2.65
CA GLN A 47 16.90 10.89 -4.11
C GLN A 47 16.24 12.18 -4.61
N ILE A 48 15.27 12.70 -3.86
CA ILE A 48 14.59 13.95 -4.13
C ILE A 48 15.08 15.00 -3.13
N THR A 49 15.87 15.93 -3.65
CA THR A 49 16.59 16.95 -2.89
C THR A 49 16.16 18.34 -3.33
N ARG A 50 16.68 19.37 -2.65
CA ARG A 50 16.42 20.78 -3.00
C ARG A 50 16.78 21.09 -4.46
N GLU A 51 17.77 20.40 -4.99
CA GLU A 51 18.33 20.61 -6.32
C GLU A 51 17.38 20.13 -7.42
N ASN A 52 16.62 19.04 -7.23
CA ASN A 52 15.76 18.45 -8.26
C ASN A 52 14.25 18.59 -8.01
N ALA A 53 13.80 18.82 -6.78
CA ALA A 53 12.39 19.06 -6.46
C ALA A 53 11.70 20.12 -7.34
N PRO A 54 12.35 21.25 -7.73
CA PRO A 54 11.74 22.22 -8.64
C PRO A 54 11.39 21.63 -10.01
N ARG A 55 12.14 20.63 -10.49
CA ARG A 55 11.99 20.01 -11.82
C ARG A 55 11.03 18.82 -11.83
N ILE A 56 10.61 18.32 -10.67
CA ILE A 56 9.63 17.23 -10.60
C ILE A 56 8.27 17.73 -11.07
N SER A 57 7.68 17.04 -12.04
CA SER A 57 6.40 17.42 -12.66
C SER A 57 5.20 16.66 -12.09
N ALA A 58 5.43 15.70 -11.20
CA ALA A 58 4.39 14.87 -10.60
C ALA A 58 3.41 15.64 -9.72
N LYS A 59 2.14 15.23 -9.72
CA LYS A 59 1.09 15.76 -8.85
C LYS A 59 1.00 14.99 -7.53
N ILE A 60 1.40 13.73 -7.55
CA ILE A 60 1.42 12.84 -6.40
C ILE A 60 2.78 12.14 -6.33
N ILE A 61 3.37 12.08 -5.14
CA ILE A 61 4.57 11.29 -4.89
C ILE A 61 4.26 10.25 -3.81
N GLY A 62 4.44 8.97 -4.13
CA GLY A 62 4.29 7.86 -3.19
C GLY A 62 5.64 7.31 -2.77
N GLU A 63 6.07 7.58 -1.54
CA GLU A 63 7.40 7.19 -1.05
C GLU A 63 7.53 5.69 -0.75
N ALA A 64 7.73 4.88 -1.79
CA ALA A 64 7.91 3.44 -1.61
C ALA A 64 9.25 3.07 -0.94
N ALA A 65 10.29 3.86 -1.16
CA ALA A 65 11.56 3.76 -0.41
C ALA A 65 11.42 4.42 0.97
N ASN A 66 12.38 4.15 1.87
CA ASN A 66 12.46 4.85 3.16
C ASN A 66 13.22 6.17 2.97
N GLY A 67 12.61 7.29 3.34
CA GLY A 67 13.17 8.64 3.26
C GLY A 67 13.68 9.07 1.88
N PRO A 68 12.96 8.86 0.76
CA PRO A 68 13.44 9.26 -0.56
C PRO A 68 13.45 10.78 -0.77
N ILE A 69 12.64 11.54 -0.02
CA ILE A 69 12.54 13.00 -0.10
C ILE A 69 13.19 13.64 1.13
N THR A 70 14.08 14.61 0.90
CA THR A 70 14.65 15.41 1.99
C THR A 70 13.65 16.47 2.49
N ALA A 71 13.73 16.87 3.76
CA ALA A 71 12.82 17.88 4.33
C ALA A 71 12.77 19.20 3.54
N ASN A 72 13.92 19.68 3.05
CA ASN A 72 13.98 20.89 2.22
C ASN A 72 13.32 20.72 0.85
N ALA A 73 13.31 19.50 0.31
CA ALA A 73 12.68 19.18 -0.95
C ALA A 73 11.16 19.04 -0.82
N GLU A 74 10.70 18.45 0.28
CA GLU A 74 9.28 18.31 0.59
C GLU A 74 8.58 19.69 0.64
N GLN A 75 9.18 20.68 1.32
CA GLN A 75 8.63 22.05 1.33
C GLN A 75 8.44 22.61 -0.10
N ILE A 76 9.41 22.40 -0.99
CA ILE A 76 9.33 22.88 -2.39
C ILE A 76 8.20 22.18 -3.14
N LEU A 77 7.99 20.88 -2.87
CA LEU A 77 6.93 20.09 -3.49
C LEU A 77 5.55 20.51 -2.97
N GLU A 78 5.43 20.77 -1.67
CA GLU A 78 4.21 21.27 -1.03
C GLU A 78 3.84 22.67 -1.55
N ASP A 79 4.81 23.58 -1.66
CA ASP A 79 4.59 24.92 -2.24
C ASP A 79 4.10 24.85 -3.70
N LYS A 80 4.47 23.77 -4.42
CA LYS A 80 3.99 23.47 -5.78
C LYS A 80 2.62 22.77 -5.80
N GLY A 81 2.04 22.45 -4.66
CA GLY A 81 0.78 21.72 -4.53
C GLY A 81 0.89 20.22 -4.82
N VAL A 82 2.10 19.65 -4.72
CA VAL A 82 2.32 18.20 -4.91
C VAL A 82 1.92 17.47 -3.64
N MET A 83 1.08 16.44 -3.77
CA MET A 83 0.70 15.60 -2.63
C MET A 83 1.76 14.52 -2.38
N VAL A 84 2.45 14.61 -1.25
CA VAL A 84 3.40 13.58 -0.80
C VAL A 84 2.68 12.59 0.12
N ILE A 85 2.66 11.30 -0.27
CA ILE A 85 2.19 10.20 0.57
C ILE A 85 3.43 9.60 1.25
N PRO A 86 3.55 9.75 2.58
CA PRO A 86 4.80 9.51 3.28
C PRO A 86 5.14 8.02 3.41
N ASP A 87 6.44 7.74 3.44
CA ASP A 87 7.05 6.43 3.57
C ASP A 87 6.54 5.63 4.77
N VAL A 88 6.45 6.27 5.94
CA VAL A 88 5.94 5.69 7.21
C VAL A 88 4.55 5.08 7.08
N TYR A 89 3.78 5.48 6.06
CA TYR A 89 2.49 4.90 5.73
C TYR A 89 2.56 3.98 4.51
N ILE A 90 2.99 4.50 3.34
CA ILE A 90 2.75 3.81 2.06
C ILE A 90 3.55 2.51 1.91
N ASN A 91 4.74 2.42 2.52
CA ASN A 91 5.57 1.22 2.45
C ASN A 91 5.31 0.21 3.59
N ALA A 92 4.46 0.57 4.56
CA ALA A 92 4.15 -0.23 5.75
C ALA A 92 3.42 -1.56 5.43
N GLY A 93 2.95 -1.73 4.20
CA GLY A 93 2.35 -2.99 3.75
C GLY A 93 3.30 -4.19 3.87
N GLY A 94 4.61 -3.99 3.66
CA GLY A 94 5.60 -5.05 3.85
C GLY A 94 5.64 -5.56 5.29
N VAL A 95 5.75 -4.64 6.26
CA VAL A 95 5.76 -4.96 7.70
C VAL A 95 4.43 -5.58 8.13
N THR A 96 3.31 -5.09 7.60
CA THR A 96 1.97 -5.62 7.88
C THR A 96 1.85 -7.09 7.48
N VAL A 97 2.29 -7.45 6.28
CA VAL A 97 2.22 -8.85 5.81
C VAL A 97 3.26 -9.73 6.52
N SER A 98 4.43 -9.20 6.87
CA SER A 98 5.38 -9.92 7.74
C SER A 98 4.81 -10.21 9.12
N TYR A 99 4.01 -9.30 9.68
CA TYR A 99 3.29 -9.56 10.93
C TYR A 99 2.26 -10.70 10.77
N PHE A 100 1.53 -10.75 9.66
CA PHE A 100 0.63 -11.87 9.37
C PHE A 100 1.37 -13.21 9.21
N GLU A 101 2.54 -13.20 8.59
CA GLU A 101 3.40 -14.37 8.50
C GLU A 101 3.85 -14.84 9.89
N TRP A 102 4.24 -13.92 10.77
CA TRP A 102 4.61 -14.25 12.15
C TRP A 102 3.45 -14.89 12.93
N LEU A 103 2.24 -14.32 12.85
CA LEU A 103 1.04 -14.89 13.46
C LEU A 103 0.72 -16.30 12.94
N LYS A 104 0.83 -16.51 11.62
CA LYS A 104 0.67 -17.83 11.01
C LYS A 104 1.67 -18.82 11.59
N ASN A 105 2.93 -18.44 11.70
CA ASN A 105 4.00 -19.31 12.21
C ASN A 105 3.77 -19.70 13.68
N LEU A 106 3.29 -18.77 14.51
CA LEU A 106 2.93 -19.06 15.91
C LEU A 106 1.72 -20.00 16.04
N SER A 107 0.71 -19.83 15.18
CA SER A 107 -0.50 -20.64 15.26
C SER A 107 -0.33 -22.07 14.73
N HIS A 108 0.73 -22.34 13.95
CA HIS A 108 0.96 -23.60 13.23
C HIS A 108 -0.23 -24.06 12.37
N VAL A 109 -1.14 -23.16 12.03
CA VAL A 109 -2.34 -23.45 11.24
C VAL A 109 -2.39 -22.50 10.04
N ARG A 110 -2.66 -23.07 8.87
CA ARG A 110 -2.92 -22.28 7.68
C ARG A 110 -4.20 -21.48 7.86
N PHE A 111 -4.16 -20.18 7.61
CA PHE A 111 -5.35 -19.33 7.62
C PHE A 111 -6.46 -19.92 6.72
N GLY A 112 -7.69 -19.89 7.22
CA GLY A 112 -8.86 -20.46 6.54
C GLY A 112 -8.98 -21.99 6.60
N ARG A 113 -7.98 -22.76 7.09
CA ARG A 113 -8.01 -24.24 7.09
C ARG A 113 -9.23 -24.83 7.78
N MET A 114 -9.64 -24.26 8.92
CA MET A 114 -10.79 -24.76 9.69
C MET A 114 -12.13 -24.21 9.18
N GLY A 115 -12.16 -22.95 8.71
CA GLY A 115 -13.40 -22.26 8.36
C GLY A 115 -13.84 -22.42 6.90
N LYS A 116 -12.93 -22.73 5.98
CA LYS A 116 -13.19 -22.64 4.53
C LYS A 116 -14.38 -23.48 4.06
N ARG A 117 -14.44 -24.76 4.45
CA ARG A 117 -15.57 -25.65 4.05
C ARG A 117 -16.87 -25.27 4.75
N PHE A 118 -16.80 -24.80 5.99
CA PHE A 118 -17.96 -24.35 6.74
C PHE A 118 -18.60 -23.12 6.10
N GLN A 119 -17.78 -22.10 5.79
CA GLN A 119 -18.22 -20.89 5.07
C GLN A 119 -18.76 -21.21 3.69
N SER A 120 -18.04 -22.03 2.92
CA SER A 120 -18.47 -22.45 1.59
C SER A 120 -19.85 -23.12 1.62
N GLY A 121 -20.04 -24.09 2.53
CA GLY A 121 -21.33 -24.73 2.69
C GLY A 121 -22.44 -23.80 3.20
N ALA A 122 -22.11 -22.78 3.99
CA ALA A 122 -23.07 -21.76 4.43
C ALA A 122 -23.55 -20.88 3.27
N TYR A 123 -22.62 -20.41 2.43
CA TYR A 123 -22.95 -19.65 1.22
C TYR A 123 -23.72 -20.49 0.20
N ASP A 124 -23.35 -21.76 0.00
CA ASP A 124 -24.10 -22.66 -0.87
C ASP A 124 -25.56 -22.81 -0.44
N ARG A 125 -25.83 -22.90 0.88
CA ARG A 125 -27.20 -22.93 1.40
C ARG A 125 -27.96 -21.64 1.13
N ILE A 126 -27.32 -20.49 1.30
CA ILE A 126 -27.94 -19.19 0.99
C ILE A 126 -28.27 -19.09 -0.50
N LEU A 127 -27.33 -19.46 -1.37
CA LEU A 127 -27.54 -19.44 -2.82
C LEU A 127 -28.68 -20.37 -3.23
N ASN A 128 -28.78 -21.57 -2.65
CA ASN A 128 -29.90 -22.49 -2.92
C ASN A 128 -31.26 -21.86 -2.54
N ILE A 129 -31.33 -21.14 -1.42
CA ILE A 129 -32.55 -20.43 -1.01
C ILE A 129 -32.89 -19.33 -2.04
N VAL A 130 -31.90 -18.55 -2.46
CA VAL A 130 -32.08 -17.50 -3.46
C VAL A 130 -32.54 -18.06 -4.81
N GLU A 131 -31.95 -19.15 -5.29
CA GLU A 131 -32.39 -19.83 -6.52
C GLU A 131 -33.84 -20.32 -6.40
N SER A 132 -34.21 -20.88 -5.24
CA SER A 132 -35.57 -21.38 -5.00
C SER A 132 -36.63 -20.26 -4.99
N GLN A 133 -36.26 -19.06 -4.53
CA GLN A 133 -37.17 -17.90 -4.44
C GLN A 133 -37.23 -17.09 -5.74
N THR A 134 -36.11 -17.01 -6.48
CA THR A 134 -36.01 -16.21 -7.70
C THR A 134 -36.36 -16.99 -8.96
N GLY A 135 -36.34 -18.32 -8.91
CA GLY A 135 -36.54 -19.19 -10.07
C GLY A 135 -35.39 -19.16 -11.09
N ARG A 136 -34.32 -18.40 -10.81
CA ARG A 136 -33.12 -18.33 -11.65
C ARG A 136 -32.08 -19.32 -11.13
N THR A 137 -31.61 -20.20 -12.00
CA THR A 137 -30.44 -21.04 -11.73
C THR A 137 -29.16 -20.26 -11.97
N LEU A 138 -28.27 -20.24 -11.00
CA LEU A 138 -26.94 -19.64 -11.08
C LEU A 138 -26.00 -20.55 -11.87
N THR A 139 -25.14 -19.94 -12.68
CA THR A 139 -24.06 -20.67 -13.33
C THR A 139 -23.01 -21.10 -12.31
N LYS A 140 -22.20 -22.12 -12.67
CA LYS A 140 -21.09 -22.57 -11.81
C LYS A 140 -20.12 -21.43 -11.48
N ALA A 141 -19.84 -20.53 -12.42
CA ALA A 141 -18.95 -19.40 -12.21
C ALA A 141 -19.53 -18.39 -11.19
N GLU A 142 -20.82 -18.10 -11.26
CA GLU A 142 -21.52 -17.22 -10.31
C GLU A 142 -21.60 -17.83 -8.91
N ARG A 143 -21.77 -19.15 -8.82
CA ARG A 143 -21.76 -19.86 -7.55
C ARG A 143 -20.36 -19.90 -6.96
N ASP A 144 -19.35 -20.26 -7.75
CA ASP A 144 -17.96 -20.38 -7.29
C ASP A 144 -17.38 -19.03 -6.86
N SER A 145 -17.83 -17.91 -7.44
CA SER A 145 -17.39 -16.56 -7.03
C SER A 145 -17.86 -16.17 -5.64
N VAL A 146 -19.01 -16.67 -5.18
CA VAL A 146 -19.61 -16.34 -3.87
C VAL A 146 -19.36 -17.44 -2.84
N ALA A 147 -19.51 -18.71 -3.23
CA ALA A 147 -19.44 -19.84 -2.32
C ALA A 147 -18.00 -20.31 -2.02
N ARG A 148 -16.96 -19.72 -2.62
CA ARG A 148 -15.58 -20.05 -2.27
C ARG A 148 -15.21 -19.42 -0.92
N GLY A 149 -15.03 -20.25 0.11
CA GLY A 149 -14.47 -19.78 1.39
C GLY A 149 -13.06 -19.21 1.22
N ALA A 150 -12.72 -18.21 2.06
CA ALA A 150 -11.47 -17.48 1.96
C ALA A 150 -10.24 -18.38 2.12
N GLY A 151 -9.30 -18.25 1.20
CA GLY A 151 -7.96 -18.80 1.33
C GLY A 151 -7.03 -17.84 2.07
N GLU A 152 -5.80 -18.29 2.26
CA GLU A 152 -4.75 -17.50 2.92
C GLU A 152 -4.45 -16.18 2.20
N ALA A 153 -4.33 -16.20 0.87
CA ALA A 153 -4.09 -14.98 0.09
C ALA A 153 -5.26 -13.99 0.22
N ASP A 154 -6.50 -14.48 0.21
CA ASP A 154 -7.69 -13.63 0.36
C ASP A 154 -7.69 -12.92 1.72
N LEU A 155 -7.30 -13.64 2.78
CA LEU A 155 -7.21 -13.09 4.14
C LEU A 155 -6.06 -12.10 4.29
N VAL A 156 -4.91 -12.37 3.66
CA VAL A 156 -3.77 -11.43 3.64
C VAL A 156 -4.14 -10.14 2.91
N TYR A 157 -4.77 -10.25 1.74
CA TYR A 157 -5.18 -9.06 0.97
C TYR A 157 -6.24 -8.25 1.71
N SER A 158 -7.27 -8.90 2.25
CA SER A 158 -8.30 -8.21 3.02
C SER A 158 -7.74 -7.56 4.29
N GLY A 159 -6.86 -8.26 5.03
CA GLY A 159 -6.23 -7.70 6.22
C GLY A 159 -5.30 -6.52 5.91
N LEU A 160 -4.55 -6.61 4.81
CA LEU A 160 -3.68 -5.52 4.35
C LEU A 160 -4.53 -4.31 3.91
N GLU A 161 -5.57 -4.52 3.11
CA GLU A 161 -6.49 -3.46 2.67
C GLU A 161 -7.11 -2.73 3.86
N GLU A 162 -7.67 -3.46 4.83
CA GLU A 162 -8.26 -2.88 6.04
C GLU A 162 -7.24 -2.05 6.84
N THR A 163 -6.02 -2.57 6.99
CA THR A 163 -4.94 -1.89 7.72
C THR A 163 -4.55 -0.58 7.04
N MET A 164 -4.37 -0.60 5.72
CA MET A 164 -3.97 0.58 4.95
C MET A 164 -5.09 1.63 4.92
N ILE A 165 -6.34 1.22 4.68
CA ILE A 165 -7.50 2.14 4.68
C ILE A 165 -7.65 2.80 6.05
N THR A 166 -7.59 2.02 7.12
CA THR A 166 -7.74 2.53 8.49
C THR A 166 -6.62 3.50 8.84
N ALA A 167 -5.37 3.16 8.53
CA ALA A 167 -4.23 4.02 8.82
C ALA A 167 -4.30 5.34 8.03
N TYR A 168 -4.69 5.31 6.75
CA TYR A 168 -4.88 6.51 5.96
C TYR A 168 -5.97 7.40 6.52
N ASN A 169 -7.14 6.83 6.84
CA ASN A 169 -8.26 7.59 7.40
C ASN A 169 -7.86 8.27 8.71
N GLN A 170 -7.19 7.56 9.63
CA GLN A 170 -6.68 8.16 10.87
C GLN A 170 -5.74 9.34 10.60
N THR A 171 -4.75 9.15 9.73
CA THR A 171 -3.80 10.22 9.35
C THR A 171 -4.51 11.41 8.72
N ARG A 172 -5.45 11.16 7.80
CA ARG A 172 -6.20 12.21 7.13
C ARG A 172 -7.11 12.98 8.09
N GLU A 173 -7.77 12.30 9.02
CA GLU A 173 -8.60 12.97 10.02
C GLU A 173 -7.76 13.82 10.98
N ILE A 174 -6.54 13.39 11.34
CA ILE A 174 -5.59 14.23 12.11
C ILE A 174 -5.22 15.49 11.32
N MET A 175 -4.85 15.35 10.05
CA MET A 175 -4.53 16.49 9.18
C MET A 175 -5.70 17.46 9.04
N LYS A 176 -6.94 16.94 8.96
CA LYS A 176 -8.14 17.78 8.82
C LYS A 176 -8.60 18.46 10.10
N SER A 177 -8.38 17.81 11.24
CA SER A 177 -8.86 18.29 12.55
C SER A 177 -7.89 19.27 13.22
N ASN A 178 -6.63 19.33 12.75
CA ASN A 178 -5.59 20.17 13.32
C ASN A 178 -5.02 21.14 12.28
N GLU A 179 -5.38 22.42 12.38
CA GLU A 179 -4.89 23.47 11.48
C GLU A 179 -3.36 23.65 11.49
N LYS A 180 -2.65 23.13 12.50
CA LYS A 180 -1.18 23.15 12.58
C LYS A 180 -0.53 21.99 11.82
N VAL A 181 -1.32 21.05 11.31
CA VAL A 181 -0.84 19.88 10.56
C VAL A 181 -1.28 20.06 9.11
N ASP A 182 -0.36 20.56 8.30
CA ASP A 182 -0.57 20.96 6.92
C ASP A 182 -0.29 19.85 5.90
N ASN A 183 0.46 18.80 6.28
CA ASN A 183 0.81 17.70 5.40
C ASN A 183 0.59 16.31 6.00
N LEU A 184 0.54 15.31 5.10
CA LEU A 184 0.30 13.91 5.46
C LEU A 184 1.45 13.30 6.28
N ARG A 185 2.70 13.74 6.08
CA ARG A 185 3.85 13.22 6.84
C ARG A 185 3.75 13.61 8.30
N THR A 186 3.54 14.89 8.58
CA THR A 186 3.38 15.41 9.95
C THR A 186 2.18 14.74 10.62
N ALA A 187 1.05 14.61 9.90
CA ALA A 187 -0.11 13.89 10.42
C ALA A 187 0.19 12.43 10.77
N ALA A 188 0.97 11.73 9.95
CA ALA A 188 1.37 10.36 10.22
C ALA A 188 2.29 10.27 11.45
N PHE A 189 3.21 11.21 11.63
CA PHE A 189 4.04 11.29 12.83
C PHE A 189 3.25 11.60 14.09
N VAL A 190 2.30 12.53 14.04
CA VAL A 190 1.38 12.79 15.17
C VAL A 190 0.64 11.52 15.57
N ASN A 191 0.05 10.82 14.59
CA ASN A 191 -0.64 9.54 14.82
C ASN A 191 0.28 8.49 15.49
N ALA A 192 1.52 8.37 15.01
CA ALA A 192 2.49 7.44 15.55
C ALA A 192 2.91 7.80 16.99
N ILE A 193 3.19 9.09 17.24
CA ILE A 193 3.59 9.60 18.55
C ILE A 193 2.47 9.40 19.56
N ASP A 194 1.22 9.71 19.20
CA ASP A 194 0.06 9.55 20.09
C ASP A 194 -0.12 8.09 20.51
N LYS A 195 -0.02 7.15 19.55
CA LYS A 195 -0.10 5.70 19.84
C LYS A 195 1.02 5.24 20.77
N VAL A 196 2.25 5.70 20.54
CA VAL A 196 3.38 5.36 21.41
C VAL A 196 3.18 5.98 22.80
N ALA A 197 2.79 7.25 22.88
CA ALA A 197 2.57 7.95 24.15
C ALA A 197 1.51 7.25 25.00
N LEU A 198 0.40 6.82 24.41
CA LEU A 198 -0.64 6.05 25.10
C LEU A 198 -0.08 4.77 25.72
N CYS A 199 0.72 3.99 24.99
CA CYS A 199 1.37 2.80 25.53
C CYS A 199 2.28 3.13 26.74
N TYR A 200 3.05 4.22 26.67
CA TYR A 200 3.91 4.64 27.78
C TYR A 200 3.12 5.10 29.01
N MET A 201 1.98 5.76 28.82
CA MET A 201 1.08 6.19 29.90
C MET A 201 0.42 4.98 30.57
N GLU A 202 -0.05 4.00 29.80
CA GLU A 202 -0.66 2.77 30.34
C GLU A 202 0.34 1.91 31.13
N LEU A 203 1.62 1.94 30.76
CA LEU A 203 2.70 1.27 31.48
C LEU A 203 3.15 2.01 32.75
N GLY A 204 2.65 3.24 32.99
CA GLY A 204 3.05 4.06 34.14
C GLY A 204 4.51 4.50 34.12
N ILE A 205 5.14 4.56 32.94
CA ILE A 205 6.54 4.97 32.76
C ILE A 205 6.67 6.51 32.89
N PHE A 206 5.63 7.25 32.51
CA PHE A 206 5.51 8.68 32.77
C PHE A 206 4.61 8.92 33.98
N PRO A 207 4.94 9.92 34.82
CA PRO A 207 4.21 10.22 36.06
C PRO A 207 2.76 10.66 35.83
#